data_AF-A0A117KGD1-F1
#
_entry.id   AF-A0A117KGD1-F1
#
_cell.length_a   1.000
_cell.length_b   1.000
_cell.length_c   1.000
_cell.angle_alpha   90.00
_cell.angle_beta   90.00
_cell.angle_gamma   90.00
#
_symmetry.space_group_name_H-M   'P 1'
#
loop_
_entity.id
_entity.type
_entity.pdbx_description
1 polymer ?
#
loop_
_entity_poly.entity_id
_entity_poly.type
_entity_poly.pdbx_seq_one_letter_code
_entity_poly.pdbx_strand_id
1 'polypeptide(L)'
;MNRAFIFGHWILTLLCGPIILTLKSYLTNSNTKNVLGFLEVYPIMVIVGLIFSIPTYVLFFFVFELIKDKNIKTIYIKAFFIFIVVIGIWVTTNMISGTLWSDIAISYSLTSIALGLILKSNFISPLQS
;
A
#
# COMPACT_ATOMS: atom_id res chain seq x y z
N MET A 1 -9.44 -14.41 -2.33
CA MET A 1 -8.64 -13.73 -1.30
C MET A 1 -9.63 -12.99 -0.45
N ASN A 2 -9.56 -13.07 0.88
CA ASN A 2 -10.56 -12.40 1.73
C ASN A 2 -10.54 -10.88 1.45
N ARG A 3 -11.72 -10.27 1.29
CA ARG A 3 -11.87 -8.81 1.16
C ARG A 3 -11.21 -8.10 2.35
N ALA A 4 -11.27 -8.68 3.55
CA ALA A 4 -10.60 -8.16 4.74
C ALA A 4 -9.07 -8.04 4.56
N PHE A 5 -8.44 -8.95 3.80
CA PHE A 5 -7.01 -8.83 3.49
C PHE A 5 -6.74 -7.64 2.56
N ILE A 6 -7.57 -7.43 1.54
CA ILE A 6 -7.41 -6.31 0.58
C ILE A 6 -7.58 -4.97 1.31
N PHE A 7 -8.68 -4.81 2.06
CA PHE A 7 -8.95 -3.60 2.83
C PHE A 7 -7.92 -3.38 3.96
N GLY A 8 -7.56 -4.44 4.67
CA GLY A 8 -6.55 -4.36 5.74
C GLY A 8 -5.18 -3.94 5.19
N HIS A 9 -4.75 -4.54 4.08
CA HIS A 9 -3.51 -4.15 3.40
C HIS A 9 -3.56 -2.69 2.95
N TRP A 10 -4.69 -2.25 2.40
CA TRP A 10 -4.87 -0.87 1.96
C TRP A 10 -4.70 0.14 3.08
N ILE A 11 -5.53 -0.01 4.13
CA ILE A 11 -5.57 0.93 5.26
C ILE A 11 -4.23 0.94 5.99
N LEU A 12 -3.66 -0.24 6.26
CA LEU A 12 -2.38 -0.33 6.96
C LEU A 12 -1.23 0.27 6.12
N THR A 13 -1.25 0.11 4.79
CA THR A 13 -0.23 0.74 3.93
C THR A 13 -0.33 2.26 3.99
N LEU A 14 -1.55 2.81 3.96
CA LEU A 14 -1.77 4.25 4.08
C LEU A 14 -1.36 4.81 5.44
N LEU A 15 -1.63 4.09 6.53
CA LEU A 15 -1.30 4.54 7.88
C LEU A 15 0.19 4.40 8.19
N CYS A 16 0.82 3.30 7.76
CA CYS A 16 2.23 3.00 8.06
C CYS A 16 3.21 3.66 7.08
N GLY A 17 2.80 3.95 5.84
CA GLY A 17 3.66 4.57 4.82
C GLY A 17 4.33 5.87 5.29
N PRO A 18 3.58 6.86 5.80
CA PRO A 18 4.14 8.09 6.35
C PRO A 18 5.03 7.86 7.58
N ILE A 19 4.71 6.84 8.41
CA ILE A 19 5.52 6.50 9.59
C ILE A 19 6.90 6.00 9.16
N ILE A 20 6.95 5.11 8.15
CA ILE A 20 8.22 4.62 7.59
C ILE A 20 9.00 5.77 6.92
N LEU A 21 8.33 6.68 6.23
CA LEU A 21 8.97 7.85 5.61
C LEU A 21 9.68 8.72 6.64
N THR A 22 9.00 9.03 7.75
CA THR A 22 9.57 9.82 8.84
C THR A 22 10.70 9.08 9.52
N LEU A 23 10.54 7.78 9.78
CA LEU A 23 11.61 6.97 10.36
C LEU A 23 12.86 6.96 9.48
N LYS A 24 12.69 6.84 8.15
CA LYS A 24 13.79 6.93 7.17
C LYS A 24 14.47 8.30 7.24
N SER A 25 13.70 9.37 7.31
CA SER A 25 14.21 10.74 7.43
C SER A 25 15.03 10.93 8.70
N TYR A 26 14.56 10.42 9.85
CA TYR A 26 15.29 10.45 11.12
C TYR A 26 16.62 9.71 11.08
N LEU A 27 16.68 8.55 10.41
CA LEU A 27 17.91 7.77 10.30
C LEU A 27 18.93 8.38 9.34
N THR A 28 18.45 9.10 8.31
CA THR A 28 19.30 9.61 7.23
C THR A 28 19.75 11.05 7.47
N ASN A 29 18.90 11.90 8.06
CA ASN A 29 19.16 13.31 8.31
C ASN A 29 18.97 13.65 9.79
N SER A 30 20.09 13.72 10.52
CA SER A 30 20.13 14.00 11.97
C SER A 30 19.70 15.43 12.37
N ASN A 31 19.50 16.33 11.41
CA ASN A 31 19.35 17.78 11.65
C ASN A 31 17.92 18.34 11.64
N THR A 32 16.89 17.54 11.33
CA THR A 32 15.49 18.03 11.28
C THR A 32 14.59 17.27 12.26
N LYS A 33 14.78 17.52 13.56
CA LYS A 33 13.90 17.00 14.62
C LYS A 33 12.59 17.80 14.69
N ASN A 34 11.79 17.78 13.62
CA ASN A 34 10.51 18.50 13.58
C ASN A 34 9.32 17.53 13.69
N VAL A 35 9.17 16.91 14.87
CA VAL A 35 8.03 16.00 15.19
C VAL A 35 6.68 16.71 15.00
N LEU A 36 6.61 18.01 15.32
CA LEU A 36 5.40 18.82 15.13
C LEU A 36 5.01 18.95 13.66
N GLY A 37 5.99 19.13 12.76
CA GLY A 37 5.73 19.18 11.32
C GLY A 37 5.22 17.85 10.75
N PHE A 38 5.64 16.72 11.32
CA PHE A 38 5.09 15.41 10.94
C PHE A 38 3.61 15.28 11.29
N LEU A 39 3.21 15.72 12.49
CA LEU A 39 1.82 15.64 12.96
C LEU A 39 0.86 16.45 12.09
N GLU A 40 1.32 17.56 11.50
CA GLU A 40 0.55 18.39 10.58
C GLU A 40 0.47 17.78 9.17
N VAL A 41 1.58 17.21 8.69
CA VAL A 41 1.66 16.64 7.33
C VAL A 41 1.07 15.22 7.26
N TYR A 42 1.03 14.48 8.37
CA TYR A 42 0.55 13.10 8.40
C TYR A 42 -0.91 12.95 7.94
N PRO A 43 -1.90 13.70 8.47
CA PRO A 43 -3.28 13.62 7.99
C PRO A 43 -3.41 13.94 6.50
N ILE A 44 -2.64 14.91 6.01
CA ILE A 44 -2.62 15.30 4.59
C ILE A 44 -2.11 14.13 3.75
N MET A 45 -0.99 13.50 4.14
CA MET A 45 -0.45 12.33 3.44
C MET A 45 -1.44 11.16 3.41
N VAL A 46 -2.17 10.91 4.51
CA VAL A 46 -3.18 9.85 4.56
C VAL A 46 -4.35 10.15 3.61
N ILE A 47 -4.87 11.38 3.62
CA ILE A 47 -6.00 11.79 2.75
C ILE A 47 -5.58 11.73 1.27
N VAL A 48 -4.43 12.33 0.93
CA VAL A 48 -3.88 12.32 -0.43
C VAL A 48 -3.63 10.88 -0.88
N GLY A 49 -2.99 10.07 -0.05
CA GLY A 49 -2.75 8.66 -0.32
C GLY A 49 -4.04 7.89 -0.55
N LEU A 50 -5.10 8.16 0.23
CA LEU A 50 -6.41 7.55 0.06
C LEU A 50 -7.00 7.90 -1.32
N ILE A 51 -7.03 9.17 -1.70
CA ILE A 51 -7.56 9.62 -3.00
C ILE A 51 -6.80 8.95 -4.15
N PHE A 52 -5.47 8.97 -4.11
CA PHE A 52 -4.66 8.44 -5.20
C PHE A 52 -4.61 6.92 -5.28
N SER A 53 -4.86 6.20 -4.17
CA SER A 53 -4.83 4.74 -4.17
C SER A 53 -6.16 4.10 -4.58
N ILE A 54 -7.29 4.82 -4.52
CA ILE A 54 -8.62 4.31 -4.94
C ILE A 54 -8.56 3.65 -6.33
N PRO A 55 -8.03 4.30 -7.39
CA PRO A 55 -8.00 3.71 -8.73
C PRO A 55 -7.29 2.35 -8.79
N THR A 56 -6.17 2.21 -8.06
CA THR A 56 -5.37 0.97 -8.00
C THR A 56 -6.15 -0.17 -7.37
N TYR A 57 -6.86 0.10 -6.26
CA TYR A 57 -7.65 -0.91 -5.55
C TYR A 57 -8.94 -1.28 -6.30
N VAL A 58 -9.56 -0.30 -6.96
CA VAL A 58 -10.71 -0.55 -7.85
C VAL A 58 -10.31 -1.45 -9.01
N LEU A 59 -9.20 -1.15 -9.69
CA LEU A 59 -8.68 -1.98 -10.78
C LEU A 59 -8.40 -3.41 -10.30
N PHE A 60 -7.72 -3.55 -9.16
CA PHE A 60 -7.46 -4.87 -8.60
C PHE A 60 -8.75 -5.63 -8.27
N PHE A 61 -9.77 -4.95 -7.73
CA PHE A 61 -11.05 -5.58 -7.43
C PHE A 61 -11.71 -6.17 -8.69
N PHE A 62 -11.71 -5.41 -9.81
CA PHE A 62 -12.20 -5.91 -11.09
C PHE A 62 -11.39 -7.11 -11.59
N VAL A 63 -10.06 -7.04 -11.55
CA VAL A 63 -9.21 -8.15 -11.98
C VAL A 63 -9.43 -9.39 -11.09
N PHE A 64 -9.56 -9.20 -9.78
CA PHE A 64 -9.83 -10.26 -8.83
C PHE A 64 -11.16 -10.96 -9.12
N GLU A 65 -12.21 -10.20 -9.43
CA GLU A 65 -13.53 -10.74 -9.77
C GLU A 65 -13.49 -11.60 -11.04
N LEU A 66 -12.66 -11.24 -12.03
CA LEU A 66 -12.49 -12.00 -13.28
C LEU A 66 -11.68 -13.30 -13.10
N ILE A 67 -10.82 -13.38 -12.09
CA ILE A 67 -9.94 -14.54 -11.86
C ILE A 67 -10.38 -15.40 -10.68
N LYS A 68 -11.40 -14.98 -9.91
CA LYS A 68 -11.84 -15.69 -8.68
C LYS A 68 -12.29 -17.13 -8.96
N ASP A 69 -12.83 -17.39 -10.14
CA ASP A 69 -13.35 -18.70 -10.55
C ASP A 69 -12.27 -19.58 -11.19
N LYS A 70 -11.05 -19.04 -11.36
CA LYS A 70 -9.90 -19.80 -11.84
C LYS A 70 -9.21 -20.46 -10.66
N ASN A 71 -8.75 -21.70 -10.85
CA ASN A 71 -8.07 -22.50 -9.82
C ASN A 71 -6.60 -22.07 -9.62
N ILE A 72 -6.38 -20.76 -9.45
CA ILE A 72 -5.06 -20.13 -9.27
C ILE A 72 -4.71 -20.18 -7.79
N LYS A 73 -3.48 -20.62 -7.47
CA LYS A 73 -3.01 -20.65 -6.08
C LYS A 73 -3.00 -19.24 -5.48
N THR A 74 -3.52 -19.11 -4.25
CA THR A 74 -3.63 -17.84 -3.51
C THR A 74 -2.31 -17.06 -3.44
N ILE A 75 -1.17 -17.74 -3.36
CA ILE A 75 0.15 -17.11 -3.32
C ILE A 75 0.45 -16.28 -4.57
N TYR A 76 0.05 -16.74 -5.75
CA TYR A 76 0.28 -16.01 -7.00
C TYR A 76 -0.62 -14.78 -7.09
N ILE A 77 -1.89 -14.91 -6.68
CA ILE A 77 -2.84 -13.79 -6.63
C ILE A 77 -2.32 -12.71 -5.66
N LYS A 78 -1.80 -13.14 -4.50
CA LYS A 78 -1.22 -12.25 -3.48
C LYS A 78 0.03 -11.53 -3.98
N ALA A 79 0.95 -12.24 -4.64
CA ALA A 79 2.15 -11.64 -5.22
C ALA A 79 1.79 -10.61 -6.32
N PHE A 80 0.87 -10.98 -7.21
CA PHE A 80 0.37 -10.10 -8.26
C PHE A 80 -0.33 -8.85 -7.71
N PHE A 81 -1.11 -9.00 -6.65
CA PHE A 81 -1.73 -7.89 -5.94
C PHE A 81 -0.69 -6.89 -5.41
N ILE A 82 0.31 -7.38 -4.68
CA ILE A 82 1.38 -6.51 -4.13
C ILE A 82 2.12 -5.80 -5.27
N PHE A 83 2.39 -6.50 -6.37
CA PHE A 83 3.04 -5.92 -7.54
C PHE A 83 2.24 -4.77 -8.16
N ILE A 84 0.92 -4.95 -8.36
CA ILE A 84 0.04 -3.88 -8.83
C ILE A 84 0.04 -2.70 -7.86
N VAL A 85 -0.04 -2.96 -6.56
CA VAL A 85 -0.06 -1.88 -5.55
C VAL A 85 1.24 -1.08 -5.60
N VAL A 86 2.40 -1.75 -5.69
CA VAL A 86 3.70 -1.09 -5.83
C VAL A 86 3.73 -0.24 -7.10
N ILE A 87 3.32 -0.77 -8.26
CA ILE A 87 3.26 0.02 -9.50
C ILE A 87 2.34 1.24 -9.31
N GLY A 88 1.15 1.05 -8.74
CA GLY A 88 0.20 2.12 -8.47
C GLY A 88 0.80 3.21 -7.56
N ILE A 89 1.55 2.83 -6.53
CA ILE A 89 2.28 3.76 -5.66
C ILE A 89 3.26 4.59 -6.50
N TRP A 90 4.10 3.96 -7.32
CA TRP A 90 5.09 4.68 -8.13
C TRP A 90 4.45 5.62 -9.16
N VAL A 91 3.39 5.17 -9.83
CA VAL A 91 2.67 6.01 -10.80
C VAL A 91 2.05 7.22 -10.11
N THR A 92 1.36 7.00 -9.00
CA THR A 92 0.64 8.07 -8.28
C THR A 92 1.58 9.07 -7.61
N THR A 93 2.66 8.62 -6.99
CA THR A 93 3.63 9.54 -6.38
C THR A 93 4.40 10.34 -7.44
N ASN A 94 4.68 9.76 -8.60
CA ASN A 94 5.29 10.50 -9.71
C ASN A 94 4.38 11.63 -10.22
N MET A 95 3.05 11.45 -10.20
CA MET A 95 2.09 12.50 -10.58
C MET A 95 2.07 13.68 -9.60
N ILE A 96 2.36 13.45 -8.32
CA ILE A 96 2.39 14.51 -7.30
C ILE A 96 3.53 15.50 -7.59
N SER A 97 4.58 15.05 -8.30
CA SER A 97 5.78 15.84 -8.64
C SER A 97 6.51 16.43 -7.43
N GLY A 98 7.75 16.91 -7.60
CA GLY A 98 8.55 17.52 -6.52
C GLY A 98 9.83 16.74 -6.22
N THR A 99 10.45 17.01 -5.08
CA THR A 99 11.74 16.42 -4.69
C THR A 99 11.60 15.19 -3.79
N LEU A 100 10.47 15.05 -3.10
CA LEU A 100 10.21 13.99 -2.12
C LEU A 100 9.45 12.77 -2.69
N TRP A 101 9.03 12.81 -3.95
CA TRP A 101 8.17 11.77 -4.52
C TRP A 101 8.81 10.37 -4.45
N SER A 102 10.13 10.28 -4.68
CA SER A 102 10.88 9.02 -4.65
C SER A 102 10.98 8.45 -3.23
N ASP A 103 11.18 9.31 -2.23
CA ASP A 103 11.20 8.91 -0.81
C ASP A 103 9.84 8.38 -0.37
N ILE A 104 8.76 9.04 -0.78
CA ILE A 104 7.38 8.60 -0.53
C ILE A 104 7.15 7.24 -1.21
N ALA A 105 7.50 7.12 -2.50
CA ALA A 105 7.32 5.89 -3.26
C ALA A 105 8.02 4.70 -2.60
N ILE A 106 9.27 4.86 -2.18
CA ILE A 106 10.05 3.83 -1.51
C ILE A 106 9.42 3.43 -0.18
N SER A 107 9.02 4.41 0.64
CA SER A 107 8.48 4.17 1.99
C SER A 107 7.15 3.42 1.93
N TYR A 108 6.26 3.84 1.03
CA TYR A 108 4.98 3.17 0.81
C TYR A 108 5.14 1.79 0.16
N SER A 109 6.08 1.63 -0.77
CA SER A 109 6.38 0.32 -1.39
C SER A 109 6.91 -0.68 -0.36
N LEU A 110 7.85 -0.26 0.49
CA LEU A 110 8.41 -1.09 1.56
C LEU A 110 7.31 -1.54 2.53
N THR A 111 6.44 -0.58 2.91
CA THR A 111 5.29 -0.84 3.77
C THR A 111 4.32 -1.84 3.14
N SER A 112 3.97 -1.65 1.86
CA SER A 112 3.08 -2.55 1.13
C SER A 112 3.65 -3.97 1.03
N ILE A 113 4.94 -4.10 0.73
CA ILE A 113 5.59 -5.41 0.65
C ILE A 113 5.58 -6.10 2.02
N ALA A 114 5.99 -5.38 3.08
CA ALA A 114 6.04 -5.92 4.44
C ALA A 114 4.66 -6.38 4.92
N LEU A 115 3.65 -5.52 4.80
CA LEU A 115 2.26 -5.84 5.18
C LEU A 115 1.67 -6.92 4.30
N GLY A 116 1.98 -6.88 3.01
CA GLY A 116 1.63 -7.91 2.05
C GLY A 116 2.10 -9.27 2.55
N LEU A 117 3.35 -9.41 2.97
CA LEU A 117 3.89 -10.66 3.48
C LEU A 117 3.27 -11.07 4.83
N ILE A 118 3.18 -10.14 5.80
CA ILE A 118 2.73 -10.39 7.18
C ILE A 118 1.24 -10.73 7.25
N LEU A 119 0.39 -10.04 6.49
CA LEU A 119 -1.06 -10.23 6.56
C LEU A 119 -1.46 -11.62 6.04
N LYS A 120 -2.26 -12.33 6.84
CA LYS A 120 -2.76 -13.65 6.50
C LYS A 120 -3.85 -13.53 5.44
N SER A 121 -3.59 -14.03 4.23
CA SER A 121 -4.59 -14.08 3.15
C SER A 121 -5.40 -15.37 3.27
N ASN A 122 -6.18 -15.53 4.34
CA ASN A 122 -7.09 -16.67 4.41
C ASN A 122 -8.01 -16.63 3.18
N PHE A 123 -7.98 -17.67 2.35
CA PHE A 123 -8.87 -17.86 1.23
C PHE A 123 -9.89 -18.91 1.69
N ILE A 124 -11.15 -18.51 1.85
CA ILE A 124 -12.24 -19.49 1.97
C ILE A 124 -12.54 -19.89 0.53
N SER A 125 -12.21 -21.13 0.15
CA SER A 125 -12.60 -21.66 -1.15
C SER A 125 -14.11 -21.90 -1.16
N PRO A 126 -14.84 -21.52 -2.23
CA PRO A 126 -16.28 -21.77 -2.33
C PRO A 126 -16.66 -23.25 -2.49
N LEU A 127 -15.71 -24.19 -2.36
CA LEU A 127 -15.93 -25.64 -2.44
C LEU A 127 -16.08 -26.31 -1.05
N GLN A 128 -16.32 -25.54 0.01
CA GLN A 128 -16.50 -26.06 1.37
C GLN A 128 -17.86 -25.70 2.01
N SER A 129 -18.90 -25.44 1.21
CA SER A 129 -20.29 -25.38 1.69
C SER A 129 -21.09 -26.58 1.20
#